data_AF-A0A843E1M5-F1
#
_entry.id   AF-A0A843E1M5-F1
#
_cell.length_a   1.000
_cell.length_b   1.000
_cell.length_c   1.000
_cell.angle_alpha   90.00
_cell.angle_beta   90.00
_cell.angle_gamma   90.00
#
_symmetry.space_group_name_H-M   'P 1'
#
loop_
_entity.id
_entity.type
_entity.pdbx_description
1 polymer ?
#
loop_
_entity_poly.entity_id
_entity_poly.type
_entity_poly.pdbx_seq_one_letter_code
_entity_poly.pdbx_strand_id
1 'polypeptide(L)'
;MSDSEKSPEQLYNTGIAYVVGNGVVQDSSKGAAMLKEAADMDYLPAVRDLGILYLNGDGVETDYQKAFELISKTAAKMDVNSIYHLALMYEYGKGVEQDLYQALKMMAFCVAANFSGAETDADRIEDKIDAQRNANINARPILNLDISDVDIEACCCKPMLDAVRNKDIYTDDTFEGPKLFGADEQGNEIVLDKCPFCGKVPRIVPHDKVY
;
A
#
# COMPACT_ATOMS: atom_id res chain seq x y z
N MET A 1 6.43 -30.45 49.87
CA MET A 1 5.37 -29.78 49.10
C MET A 1 6.05 -29.31 47.84
N SER A 2 6.01 -30.11 46.78
CA SER A 2 6.64 -29.76 45.50
C SER A 2 5.83 -28.63 44.88
N ASP A 3 6.47 -27.48 44.65
CA ASP A 3 5.96 -26.48 43.73
C ASP A 3 5.66 -27.19 42.41
N SER A 4 4.38 -27.43 42.13
CA SER A 4 3.96 -27.97 40.84
C SER A 4 4.19 -26.85 39.83
N GLU A 5 5.36 -26.85 39.18
CA GLU A 5 5.65 -25.99 38.05
C GLU A 5 4.45 -26.03 37.11
N LYS A 6 3.77 -24.89 36.97
CA LYS A 6 2.61 -24.78 36.08
C LYS A 6 3.10 -24.99 34.66
N SER A 7 2.39 -25.81 33.90
CA SER A 7 2.72 -26.01 32.48
C SER A 7 2.57 -24.70 31.69
N PRO A 8 3.35 -24.51 30.61
CA PRO A 8 3.25 -23.31 29.77
C PRO A 8 1.83 -23.09 29.21
N GLU A 9 1.12 -24.16 28.88
CA GLU A 9 -0.27 -24.10 28.39
C GLU A 9 -1.23 -23.58 29.48
N GLN A 10 -1.07 -24.03 30.73
CA GLN A 10 -1.88 -23.52 31.85
C GLN A 10 -1.59 -22.05 32.14
N LEU A 11 -0.32 -21.64 32.10
CA LEU A 11 0.08 -20.25 32.24
C LEU A 11 -0.52 -19.38 31.14
N TYR A 12 -0.45 -19.83 29.88
CA TYR A 12 -1.05 -19.15 28.74
C TYR A 12 -2.57 -19.01 28.89
N ASN A 13 -3.28 -20.10 29.15
CA ASN A 13 -4.74 -20.07 29.27
C ASN A 13 -5.21 -19.15 30.41
N THR A 14 -4.50 -19.18 31.55
CA THR A 14 -4.78 -18.29 32.68
C THR A 14 -4.43 -16.83 32.34
N GLY A 15 -3.32 -16.61 31.65
CA GLY A 15 -2.88 -15.29 31.20
C GLY A 15 -3.92 -14.65 30.27
N ILE A 16 -4.36 -15.38 29.24
CA ILE A 16 -5.42 -14.91 28.33
C ILE A 16 -6.73 -14.65 29.05
N ALA A 17 -7.12 -15.49 30.03
CA ALA A 17 -8.31 -15.25 30.83
C ALA A 17 -8.25 -13.92 31.58
N TYR A 18 -7.09 -13.54 32.13
CA TYR A 18 -6.87 -12.24 32.76
C TYR A 18 -6.85 -11.07 31.76
N VAL A 19 -6.24 -11.24 30.58
CA VAL A 19 -6.22 -10.21 29.52
C VAL A 19 -7.63 -9.89 29.03
N VAL A 20 -8.44 -10.93 28.76
CA VAL A 20 -9.79 -10.78 28.18
C VAL A 20 -10.88 -10.59 29.25
N GLY A 21 -10.60 -10.96 30.51
CA GLY A 21 -11.59 -10.96 31.59
C GLY A 21 -12.59 -12.12 31.53
N ASN A 22 -12.21 -13.26 30.94
CA ASN A 22 -13.09 -14.42 30.80
C ASN A 22 -13.08 -15.28 32.09
N GLY A 23 -14.16 -15.20 32.88
CA GLY A 23 -14.29 -15.96 34.12
C GLY A 23 -13.46 -15.44 35.31
N VAL A 24 -12.69 -14.36 35.10
CA VAL A 24 -11.93 -13.63 36.13
C VAL A 24 -12.08 -12.12 35.92
N VAL A 25 -11.85 -11.33 36.97
CA VAL A 25 -11.76 -9.86 36.83
C VAL A 25 -10.59 -9.55 35.90
N GLN A 26 -10.87 -8.76 34.86
CA GLN A 26 -9.87 -8.38 33.86
C GLN A 26 -8.70 -7.66 34.52
N ASP A 27 -7.49 -8.13 34.23
CA ASP A 27 -6.22 -7.58 34.69
C ASP A 27 -5.16 -7.90 33.64
N SER A 28 -5.08 -7.04 32.62
CA SER A 28 -4.16 -7.25 31.49
C SER A 28 -2.71 -7.27 31.93
N SER A 29 -2.33 -6.51 32.98
CA SER A 29 -0.95 -6.49 33.49
C SER A 29 -0.57 -7.84 34.11
N LYS A 30 -1.47 -8.42 34.91
CA LYS A 30 -1.29 -9.76 35.46
C LYS A 30 -1.30 -10.83 34.36
N GLY A 31 -2.19 -10.69 33.38
CA GLY A 31 -2.25 -11.59 32.23
C GLY A 31 -0.97 -11.57 31.40
N ALA A 32 -0.43 -10.38 31.13
CA ALA A 32 0.83 -10.19 30.41
C ALA A 32 2.03 -10.80 31.14
N ALA A 33 2.08 -10.69 32.47
CA ALA A 33 3.13 -11.35 33.27
C ALA A 33 3.10 -12.87 33.12
N MET A 34 1.91 -13.48 33.15
CA MET A 34 1.75 -14.93 32.94
C MET A 34 2.09 -15.37 31.51
N LEU A 35 1.73 -14.55 30.51
CA LEU A 35 2.12 -14.80 29.12
C LEU A 35 3.62 -14.69 28.93
N LYS A 36 4.28 -13.77 29.64
CA LYS A 36 5.74 -13.67 29.66
C LYS A 36 6.39 -14.93 30.22
N GLU A 37 5.91 -15.44 31.36
CA GLU A 37 6.40 -16.71 31.92
C GLU A 37 6.23 -17.89 30.94
N ALA A 38 5.08 -17.97 30.25
CA ALA A 38 4.85 -19.00 29.23
C ALA A 38 5.72 -18.80 27.98
N ALA A 39 5.97 -17.56 27.57
CA ALA A 39 6.83 -17.21 26.44
C ALA A 39 8.31 -17.53 26.73
N ASP A 40 8.77 -17.34 27.97
CA ASP A 40 10.11 -17.71 28.44
C ASP A 40 10.33 -19.24 28.40
N MET A 41 9.24 -20.03 28.41
CA MET A 41 9.24 -21.48 28.16
C MET A 41 9.09 -21.85 26.67
N ASP A 42 9.28 -20.89 25.75
CA ASP A 42 9.13 -21.04 24.30
C ASP A 42 7.74 -21.51 23.82
N TYR A 43 6.69 -21.27 24.61
CA TYR A 43 5.33 -21.60 24.19
C TYR A 43 4.84 -20.62 23.12
N LEU A 44 4.86 -21.07 21.85
CA LEU A 44 4.62 -20.22 20.67
C LEU A 44 3.36 -19.34 20.74
N PRO A 45 2.18 -19.82 21.18
CA PRO A 45 1.01 -18.97 21.34
C PRO A 45 1.23 -17.80 22.31
N ALA A 46 1.95 -18.04 23.42
CA ALA A 46 2.28 -16.99 24.38
C ALA A 46 3.29 -15.99 23.82
N VAL A 47 4.30 -16.45 23.07
CA VAL A 47 5.26 -15.57 22.39
C VAL A 47 4.53 -14.63 21.43
N ARG A 48 3.61 -15.17 20.62
CA ARG A 48 2.80 -14.38 19.67
C ARG A 48 1.96 -13.35 20.40
N ASP A 49 1.17 -13.79 21.38
CA ASP A 49 0.19 -12.92 22.04
C ASP A 49 0.90 -11.86 22.89
N LEU A 50 2.03 -12.18 23.52
CA LEU A 50 2.88 -11.18 24.19
C LEU A 50 3.40 -10.13 23.21
N GLY A 51 3.80 -10.53 22.00
CA GLY A 51 4.16 -9.60 20.93
C GLY A 51 3.01 -8.64 20.57
N ILE A 52 1.78 -9.16 20.50
CA ILE A 52 0.57 -8.35 20.25
C ILE A 52 0.29 -7.41 21.43
N LEU A 53 0.48 -7.85 22.68
CA LEU A 53 0.32 -6.98 23.85
C LEU A 53 1.32 -5.81 23.83
N TYR A 54 2.58 -6.05 23.47
CA TYR A 54 3.57 -4.97 23.27
C TYR A 54 3.21 -4.05 22.10
N LEU A 55 2.58 -4.56 21.05
CA LEU A 55 2.12 -3.76 19.92
C LEU A 55 0.98 -2.81 20.31
N ASN A 56 0.05 -3.27 21.15
CA ASN A 56 -1.14 -2.52 21.54
C ASN A 56 -0.96 -1.68 22.81
N GLY A 57 -0.04 -2.06 23.69
CA GLY A 57 0.09 -1.49 25.04
C GLY A 57 -0.91 -2.06 26.05
N ASP A 58 -1.39 -3.29 25.84
CA ASP A 58 -2.42 -3.92 26.68
C ASP A 58 -1.78 -4.64 27.88
N GLY A 59 -1.79 -4.00 29.05
CA GLY A 59 -1.18 -4.55 30.27
C GLY A 59 0.35 -4.48 30.32
N VAL A 60 0.99 -3.99 29.25
CA VAL A 60 2.40 -3.66 29.16
C VAL A 60 2.56 -2.30 28.49
N GLU A 61 3.67 -1.61 28.76
CA GLU A 61 4.01 -0.42 27.99
C GLU A 61 4.26 -0.79 26.53
N THR A 62 3.76 0.02 25.60
CA THR A 62 3.95 -0.20 24.16
C THR A 62 5.44 -0.22 23.81
N ASP A 63 5.87 -1.29 23.15
CA ASP A 63 7.26 -1.45 22.71
C ASP A 63 7.26 -2.11 21.34
N TYR A 64 7.30 -1.29 20.29
CA TYR A 64 7.24 -1.78 18.92
C TYR A 64 8.45 -2.62 18.53
N GLN A 65 9.61 -2.39 19.13
CA GLN A 65 10.81 -3.16 18.83
C GLN A 65 10.68 -4.58 19.39
N LYS A 66 10.26 -4.72 20.65
CA LYS A 66 9.98 -6.05 21.24
C LYS A 66 8.83 -6.76 20.54
N ALA A 67 7.76 -6.02 20.19
CA ALA A 67 6.66 -6.58 19.42
C ALA A 67 7.18 -7.17 18.09
N PHE A 68 8.02 -6.43 17.38
CA PHE A 68 8.57 -6.87 16.10
C PHE A 68 9.41 -8.14 16.25
N GLU A 69 10.26 -8.20 17.27
CA GLU A 69 11.10 -9.37 17.55
C GLU A 69 10.27 -10.62 17.87
N LEU A 70 9.29 -10.51 18.78
CA LEU A 70 8.46 -11.63 19.19
C LEU A 70 7.55 -12.12 18.05
N ILE A 71 6.89 -11.20 17.34
CA ILE A 71 6.01 -11.51 16.22
C ILE A 71 6.82 -12.09 15.05
N SER A 72 8.02 -11.58 14.77
CA SER A 72 8.90 -12.14 13.75
C SER A 72 9.35 -13.57 14.08
N LYS A 73 9.62 -13.86 15.36
CA LYS A 73 9.98 -15.20 15.83
C LYS A 73 8.87 -16.22 15.55
N THR A 74 7.60 -15.86 15.78
CA THR A 74 6.45 -16.74 15.55
C THR A 74 6.03 -16.78 14.07
N ALA A 75 6.15 -15.66 13.35
CA ALA A 75 5.94 -15.62 11.90
C ALA A 75 6.93 -16.51 11.14
N ALA A 76 8.18 -16.61 11.61
CA ALA A 76 9.17 -17.55 11.06
C ALA A 76 8.79 -19.03 11.24
N LYS A 77 7.83 -19.33 12.12
CA LYS A 77 7.22 -20.66 12.29
C LYS A 77 5.93 -20.84 11.49
N MET A 78 5.66 -19.93 10.55
CA MET A 78 4.47 -19.93 9.68
C MET A 78 3.15 -19.75 10.44
N ASP A 79 3.18 -19.13 11.63
CA ASP A 79 1.96 -18.74 12.33
C ASP A 79 1.29 -17.58 11.57
N VAL A 80 0.13 -17.87 10.97
CA VAL A 80 -0.59 -16.95 10.07
C VAL A 80 -1.00 -15.66 10.78
N ASN A 81 -1.37 -15.75 12.07
CA ASN A 81 -1.77 -14.60 12.87
C ASN A 81 -0.56 -13.64 13.10
N SER A 82 0.61 -14.21 13.38
CA SER A 82 1.86 -13.45 13.48
C SER A 82 2.26 -12.83 12.15
N ILE A 83 2.15 -13.56 11.04
CA ILE A 83 2.44 -13.03 9.69
C ILE A 83 1.52 -11.84 9.38
N TYR A 84 0.24 -11.93 9.72
CA TYR A 84 -0.72 -10.85 9.54
C TYR A 84 -0.34 -9.61 10.36
N HIS A 85 -0.04 -9.77 11.66
CA HIS A 85 0.40 -8.64 12.47
C HIS A 85 1.73 -8.05 11.99
N LEU A 86 2.67 -8.88 11.54
CA LEU A 86 3.93 -8.42 10.97
C LEU A 86 3.72 -7.62 9.68
N ALA A 87 2.77 -8.04 8.83
CA ALA A 87 2.36 -7.27 7.65
C ALA A 87 1.83 -5.88 8.03
N LEU A 88 0.98 -5.78 9.05
CA LEU A 88 0.51 -4.50 9.57
C LEU A 88 1.66 -3.65 10.13
N MET A 89 2.65 -4.26 10.80
CA MET A 89 3.83 -3.54 11.30
C MET A 89 4.64 -2.92 10.16
N TYR A 90 4.85 -3.64 9.06
CA TYR A 90 5.48 -3.09 7.84
C TYR A 90 4.61 -2.02 7.16
N GLU A 91 3.28 -2.18 7.15
CA GLU A 91 2.36 -1.20 6.57
C GLU A 91 2.44 0.16 7.30
N TYR A 92 2.48 0.15 8.64
CA TYR A 92 2.50 1.37 9.44
C TYR A 92 3.89 1.83 9.87
N GLY A 93 4.94 1.06 9.59
CA GLY A 93 6.29 1.34 10.06
C GLY A 93 6.43 1.29 11.60
N LYS A 94 5.76 0.33 12.25
CA LYS A 94 5.81 0.17 13.72
C LYS A 94 6.93 -0.80 14.08
N GLY A 95 8.02 -0.31 14.67
CA GLY A 95 9.16 -1.15 15.08
C GLY A 95 10.03 -1.64 13.92
N VAL A 96 9.69 -1.23 12.70
CA VAL A 96 10.42 -1.51 11.46
C VAL A 96 10.18 -0.34 10.49
N GLU A 97 11.09 -0.14 9.54
CA GLU A 97 10.86 0.82 8.47
C GLU A 97 9.62 0.42 7.64
N GLN A 98 8.84 1.42 7.23
CA GLN A 98 7.63 1.17 6.44
C GLN A 98 8.00 0.57 5.08
N ASP A 99 7.40 -0.57 4.75
CA ASP A 99 7.55 -1.23 3.45
C ASP A 99 6.20 -1.82 3.02
N LEU A 100 5.50 -1.10 2.15
CA LEU A 100 4.19 -1.51 1.64
C LEU A 100 4.27 -2.76 0.75
N TYR A 101 5.38 -2.97 0.04
CA TYR A 101 5.54 -4.15 -0.82
C TYR A 101 5.77 -5.41 0.00
N GLN A 102 6.60 -5.31 1.05
CA GLN A 102 6.78 -6.39 2.00
C GLN A 102 5.48 -6.68 2.76
N ALA A 103 4.75 -5.65 3.20
CA ALA A 103 3.43 -5.80 3.82
C ALA A 103 2.45 -6.54 2.91
N LEU A 104 2.32 -6.11 1.63
CA LEU A 104 1.43 -6.74 0.66
C LEU A 104 1.78 -8.21 0.42
N LYS A 105 3.06 -8.53 0.28
CA LYS A 105 3.52 -9.92 0.09
C LYS A 105 3.13 -10.82 1.26
N MET A 106 3.25 -10.32 2.50
CA MET A 106 2.87 -11.06 3.69
C MET A 106 1.35 -11.17 3.81
N MET A 107 0.60 -10.11 3.44
CA MET A 107 -0.85 -10.13 3.42
C MET A 107 -1.39 -11.15 2.41
N ALA A 108 -0.79 -11.26 1.22
CA ALA A 108 -1.14 -12.27 0.23
C ALA A 108 -0.99 -13.71 0.76
N PHE A 109 0.00 -13.95 1.62
CA PHE A 109 0.13 -15.24 2.31
C PHE A 109 -1.04 -15.49 3.28
N CYS A 110 -1.46 -14.47 4.04
CA CYS A 110 -2.60 -14.54 4.94
C CYS A 110 -3.94 -14.75 4.19
N VAL A 111 -4.11 -14.11 3.03
CA VAL A 111 -5.26 -14.34 2.14
C VAL A 111 -5.30 -15.78 1.66
N ALA A 112 -4.17 -16.33 1.21
CA ALA A 112 -4.08 -17.74 0.81
C ALA A 112 -4.39 -18.71 1.96
N ALA A 113 -4.15 -18.29 3.21
CA ALA A 113 -4.50 -19.04 4.41
C ALA A 113 -5.95 -18.81 4.89
N ASN A 114 -6.77 -18.06 4.16
CA ASN A 114 -8.14 -17.64 4.52
C ASN A 114 -8.22 -16.91 5.87
N PHE A 115 -7.20 -16.10 6.22
CA PHE A 115 -7.24 -15.28 7.43
C PHE A 115 -8.27 -14.15 7.27
N SER A 116 -9.17 -14.02 8.24
CA SER A 116 -10.25 -13.04 8.19
C SER A 116 -9.71 -11.61 8.14
N GLY A 117 -10.22 -10.80 7.20
CA GLY A 117 -9.84 -9.39 7.04
C GLY A 117 -8.58 -9.16 6.21
N ALA A 118 -7.77 -10.20 5.95
CA ALA A 118 -6.53 -10.07 5.19
C ALA A 118 -6.75 -9.58 3.74
N GLU A 119 -7.83 -10.01 3.08
CA GLU A 119 -8.16 -9.58 1.71
C GLU A 119 -8.45 -8.07 1.68
N THR A 120 -9.33 -7.59 2.57
CA THR A 120 -9.65 -6.16 2.67
C THR A 120 -8.43 -5.31 3.02
N ASP A 121 -7.54 -5.81 3.88
CA ASP A 121 -6.30 -5.12 4.19
C ASP A 121 -5.30 -5.14 3.03
N ALA A 122 -5.26 -6.21 2.23
CA ALA A 122 -4.44 -6.30 1.02
C ALA A 122 -4.88 -5.25 -0.01
N ASP A 123 -6.18 -5.18 -0.31
CA ASP A 123 -6.75 -4.19 -1.23
C ASP A 123 -6.37 -2.76 -0.81
N ARG A 124 -6.48 -2.46 0.49
CA ARG A 124 -6.08 -1.16 1.04
C ARG A 124 -4.59 -0.87 0.86
N ILE A 125 -3.72 -1.87 1.00
CA ILE A 125 -2.28 -1.69 0.79
C ILE A 125 -1.99 -1.45 -0.70
N GLU A 126 -2.67 -2.16 -1.60
CA GLU A 126 -2.57 -1.94 -3.05
C GLU A 126 -2.97 -0.51 -3.43
N ASP A 127 -4.11 -0.01 -2.92
CA ASP A 127 -4.55 1.36 -3.13
C ASP A 127 -3.50 2.40 -2.71
N LYS A 128 -2.81 2.17 -1.58
CA LYS A 128 -1.72 3.04 -1.11
C LYS A 128 -0.52 3.02 -2.04
N ILE A 129 -0.15 1.84 -2.54
CA ILE A 129 0.96 1.67 -3.49
C ILE A 129 0.63 2.41 -4.79
N ASP A 130 -0.58 2.24 -5.31
CA ASP A 130 -0.99 2.89 -6.56
C ASP A 130 -1.11 4.40 -6.41
N ALA A 131 -1.59 4.90 -5.27
CA ALA A 131 -1.56 6.32 -4.96
C ALA A 131 -0.12 6.88 -4.95
N GLN A 132 0.84 6.16 -4.37
CA GLN A 132 2.27 6.56 -4.39
C GLN A 132 2.84 6.55 -5.81
N ARG A 133 2.52 5.54 -6.61
CA ARG A 133 2.94 5.45 -8.02
C ARG A 133 2.38 6.62 -8.83
N ASN A 134 1.09 6.88 -8.70
CA ASN A 134 0.42 7.98 -9.41
C ASN A 134 0.98 9.35 -9.00
N ALA A 135 1.27 9.57 -7.71
CA ALA A 135 1.94 10.78 -7.26
C ALA A 135 3.32 10.96 -7.91
N ASN A 136 4.11 9.88 -8.02
CA ASN A 136 5.42 9.92 -8.67
C ASN A 136 5.35 10.16 -10.18
N ILE A 137 4.38 9.57 -10.86
CA ILE A 137 4.11 9.79 -12.29
C ILE A 137 3.71 11.25 -12.53
N ASN A 138 2.76 11.76 -11.75
CA ASN A 138 2.28 13.14 -11.86
C ASN A 138 3.38 14.18 -11.54
N ALA A 139 4.33 13.84 -10.69
CA ALA A 139 5.50 14.68 -10.42
C ALA A 139 6.50 14.77 -11.59
N ARG A 140 6.36 13.91 -12.63
CA ARG A 140 7.22 13.87 -13.82
C ARG A 140 6.39 14.15 -15.10
N PRO A 141 5.96 15.42 -15.31
CA PRO A 141 4.99 15.77 -16.35
C PRO A 141 5.41 15.47 -17.79
N ILE A 142 6.71 15.23 -18.06
CA ILE A 142 7.23 14.95 -19.41
C ILE A 142 7.11 13.45 -19.79
N LEU A 143 6.97 12.55 -18.80
CA LEU A 143 6.90 11.09 -19.01
C LEU A 143 5.48 10.53 -18.91
N ASN A 144 4.47 11.38 -18.75
CA ASN A 144 3.07 10.97 -18.72
C ASN A 144 2.59 10.79 -20.18
N LEU A 145 2.88 9.62 -20.77
CA LEU A 145 2.65 9.24 -22.16
C LEU A 145 1.16 9.02 -22.52
N ASP A 146 0.29 9.90 -22.04
CA ASP A 146 -1.11 10.01 -22.48
C ASP A 146 -1.26 10.88 -23.74
N ILE A 147 -0.15 11.46 -24.20
CA ILE A 147 -0.07 12.39 -25.32
C ILE A 147 0.95 11.80 -26.29
N SER A 148 0.57 11.66 -27.57
CA SER A 148 1.49 11.11 -28.57
C SER A 148 2.60 12.12 -28.89
N ASP A 149 3.75 11.63 -29.33
CA ASP A 149 4.83 12.49 -29.85
C ASP A 149 4.33 13.39 -30.98
N VAL A 150 3.36 12.91 -31.78
CA VAL A 150 2.74 13.64 -32.88
C VAL A 150 1.94 14.85 -32.37
N ASP A 151 1.19 14.69 -31.28
CA ASP A 151 0.44 15.79 -30.66
C ASP A 151 1.38 16.88 -30.12
N ILE A 152 2.53 16.48 -29.57
CA ILE A 152 3.55 17.40 -29.08
C ILE A 152 4.22 18.12 -30.26
N GLU A 153 4.60 17.39 -31.31
CA GLU A 153 5.24 17.94 -32.50
C GLU A 153 4.33 18.92 -33.26
N ALA A 154 3.01 18.75 -33.20
CA ALA A 154 2.05 19.67 -33.82
C ALA A 154 1.89 21.01 -33.08
N CYS A 155 2.37 21.15 -31.85
CA CYS A 155 2.17 22.35 -31.04
C CYS A 155 3.01 23.55 -31.51
N CYS A 156 2.36 24.64 -31.96
CA CYS A 156 3.07 25.88 -32.35
C CYS A 156 3.52 26.76 -31.16
N CYS A 157 2.90 26.59 -29.99
CA CYS A 157 3.02 27.52 -28.86
C CYS A 157 2.64 26.86 -27.53
N LYS A 158 3.05 27.48 -26.41
CA LYS A 158 2.76 26.98 -25.07
C LYS A 158 1.26 26.83 -24.76
N PRO A 159 0.37 27.77 -25.11
CA PRO A 159 -1.07 27.58 -24.92
C PRO A 159 -1.65 26.36 -25.65
N MET A 160 -1.13 26.06 -26.85
CA MET A 160 -1.55 24.88 -27.61
C MET A 160 -1.07 23.59 -26.95
N LEU A 161 0.15 23.58 -26.42
CA LEU A 161 0.67 22.44 -25.64
C LEU A 161 -0.16 22.22 -24.37
N ASP A 162 -0.54 23.29 -23.67
CA ASP A 162 -1.39 23.17 -22.47
C ASP A 162 -2.79 22.63 -22.82
N ALA A 163 -3.37 23.02 -23.97
CA ALA A 163 -4.64 22.48 -24.46
C ALA A 163 -4.54 21.00 -24.88
N VAL A 164 -3.46 20.61 -25.54
CA VAL A 164 -3.17 19.20 -25.87
C VAL A 164 -3.02 18.36 -24.59
N ARG A 165 -2.35 18.89 -23.57
CA ARG A 165 -2.20 18.23 -22.27
C ARG A 165 -3.53 18.03 -21.53
N ASN A 166 -4.48 18.93 -21.76
CA ASN A 166 -5.83 18.83 -21.22
C ASN A 166 -6.76 17.98 -22.09
N LYS A 167 -6.28 17.43 -23.21
CA LYS A 167 -7.07 16.68 -24.21
C LYS A 167 -8.18 17.52 -24.86
N ASP A 168 -8.03 18.83 -24.86
CA ASP A 168 -8.94 19.77 -25.55
C ASP A 168 -8.69 19.81 -27.07
N ILE A 169 -7.45 19.47 -27.48
CA ILE A 169 -6.98 19.42 -28.86
C ILE A 169 -6.11 18.16 -29.03
N TYR A 170 -6.24 17.45 -30.15
CA TYR A 170 -5.38 16.32 -30.49
C TYR A 170 -5.18 16.23 -32.01
N THR A 171 -4.21 15.42 -32.42
CA THR A 171 -3.95 15.05 -33.81
C THR A 171 -4.41 13.63 -34.10
N ASP A 172 -5.00 13.42 -35.27
CA ASP A 172 -5.37 12.07 -35.75
C ASP A 172 -5.17 11.96 -37.26
N ASP A 173 -4.90 10.75 -37.73
CA ASP A 173 -4.67 10.42 -39.14
C ASP A 173 -6.00 10.25 -39.87
N THR A 174 -6.28 11.15 -40.82
CA THR A 174 -7.44 11.04 -41.71
C THR A 174 -7.03 10.52 -43.08
N PHE A 175 -7.99 10.15 -43.94
CA PHE A 175 -7.72 9.76 -45.33
C PHE A 175 -7.04 10.89 -46.15
N GLU A 176 -7.18 12.15 -45.71
CA GLU A 176 -6.53 13.32 -46.30
C GLU A 176 -5.17 13.66 -45.65
N GLY A 177 -4.71 12.84 -44.69
CA GLY A 177 -3.51 13.03 -43.89
C GLY A 177 -3.82 13.42 -42.43
N PRO A 178 -2.78 13.59 -41.59
CA PRO A 178 -2.93 13.99 -40.20
C PRO A 178 -3.58 15.37 -40.09
N LYS A 179 -4.63 15.45 -39.26
CA LYS A 179 -5.36 16.69 -38.99
C LYS A 179 -5.45 16.95 -37.49
N LEU A 180 -5.63 18.23 -37.15
CA LEU A 180 -5.89 18.67 -35.78
C LEU A 180 -7.39 18.73 -35.54
N PHE A 181 -7.79 18.21 -34.39
CA PHE A 181 -9.15 18.19 -33.90
C PHE A 181 -9.27 18.99 -32.61
N GLY A 182 -10.42 19.61 -32.40
CA GLY A 182 -10.81 20.28 -31.16
C GLY A 182 -12.32 20.36 -31.05
N ALA A 183 -12.82 21.12 -30.07
CA ALA A 183 -14.27 21.29 -29.85
C ALA A 183 -14.76 22.70 -30.21
N ASP A 184 -15.98 22.80 -30.74
CA ASP A 184 -16.71 24.07 -30.88
C ASP A 184 -17.37 24.52 -29.54
N GLU A 185 -18.02 25.69 -29.53
CA GLU A 185 -18.73 26.22 -28.34
C GLU A 185 -19.88 25.33 -27.85
N GLN A 186 -20.29 24.34 -28.65
CA GLN A 186 -21.37 23.39 -28.37
C GLN A 186 -20.84 22.00 -28.00
N GLY A 187 -19.52 21.80 -28.02
CA GLY A 187 -18.85 20.54 -27.71
C GLY A 187 -18.78 19.56 -28.88
N ASN A 188 -19.09 19.98 -30.11
CA ASN A 188 -18.93 19.14 -31.29
C ASN A 188 -17.47 19.15 -31.76
N GLU A 189 -17.01 17.98 -32.21
CA GLU A 189 -15.68 17.82 -32.77
C GLU A 189 -15.56 18.56 -34.12
N ILE A 190 -14.56 19.41 -34.24
CA ILE A 190 -14.26 20.19 -35.44
C ILE A 190 -12.79 20.06 -35.83
N VAL A 191 -12.54 20.14 -37.14
CA VAL A 191 -11.18 20.18 -37.69
C VAL A 191 -10.62 21.59 -37.59
N LEU A 192 -9.40 21.71 -37.08
CA LEU A 192 -8.69 22.97 -36.91
C LEU A 192 -7.59 23.15 -37.97
N ASP A 193 -7.80 24.05 -38.93
CA ASP A 193 -6.80 24.36 -39.97
C ASP A 193 -5.63 25.22 -39.45
N LYS A 194 -5.82 25.88 -38.30
CA LYS A 194 -4.86 26.79 -37.67
C LYS A 194 -4.92 26.60 -36.16
N CYS A 195 -3.81 26.91 -35.50
CA CYS A 195 -3.81 26.97 -34.04
C CYS A 195 -4.82 28.05 -33.56
N PRO A 196 -5.76 27.71 -32.66
CA PRO A 196 -6.77 28.66 -32.17
C PRO A 196 -6.17 29.77 -31.30
N PHE A 197 -4.96 29.57 -30.77
CA PHE A 197 -4.27 30.53 -29.91
C PHE A 197 -3.30 31.44 -30.68
N CYS A 198 -2.45 30.85 -31.54
CA CYS A 198 -1.35 31.56 -32.19
C CYS A 198 -1.65 31.94 -33.65
N GLY A 199 -2.72 31.40 -34.25
CA GLY A 199 -3.11 31.62 -35.65
C GLY A 199 -2.16 31.04 -36.70
N LYS A 200 -1.04 30.44 -36.29
CA LYS A 200 -0.10 29.76 -37.21
C LYS A 200 -0.70 28.44 -37.66
N VAL A 201 -0.38 28.07 -38.91
CA VAL A 201 -0.64 26.74 -39.43
C VAL A 201 0.35 25.78 -38.75
N PRO A 202 -0.13 24.80 -37.98
CA PRO A 202 0.70 23.78 -37.37
C PRO A 202 1.44 23.03 -38.47
N ARG A 203 2.77 22.97 -38.38
CA ARG A 203 3.60 22.24 -39.34
C ARG A 203 4.12 21.00 -38.67
N ILE A 204 3.64 19.85 -39.12
CA ILE A 204 4.20 18.56 -38.75
C ILE A 204 5.52 18.44 -39.53
N VAL A 205 6.63 18.42 -38.80
CA VAL A 205 7.95 18.21 -39.40
C VAL A 205 8.09 16.71 -39.57
N PRO A 206 8.21 16.17 -40.81
CA PRO A 206 8.48 14.75 -40.96
C PRO A 206 9.76 14.40 -40.24
N HIS A 207 9.71 13.35 -39.44
CA HIS A 207 10.89 12.80 -38.79
C HIS A 207 11.83 12.30 -39.91
N ASP A 208 12.83 13.09 -40.27
CA ASP A 208 13.89 12.69 -41.22
C ASP A 208 14.65 11.51 -40.61
N LYS A 209 14.13 10.29 -40.78
CA LYS A 209 14.82 9.05 -40.41
C LYS A 209 15.92 8.78 -41.42
N VAL A 210 17.05 9.44 -41.24
CA VAL A 210 18.35 8.90 -41.67
C VAL A 210 19.04 8.40 -40.39
N TYR A 211 19.01 7.08 -40.19
CA TYR A 211 19.82 6.39 -39.18
C TYR A 211 21.30 6.42 -39.55
#